data_AF-A0A7S0W1J4-F1
#
_entry.id   AF-A0A7S0W1J4-F1
#
_cell.length_a   1.000
_cell.length_b   1.000
_cell.length_c   1.000
_cell.angle_alpha   90.00
_cell.angle_beta   90.00
_cell.angle_gamma   90.00
#
_symmetry.space_group_name_H-M   'P 1'
#
loop_
_entity.id
_entity.type
_entity.pdbx_description
1 polymer ?
#
loop_
_entity_poly.entity_id
_entity_poly.type
_entity_poly.pdbx_seq_one_letter_code
_entity_poly.pdbx_strand_id
1 'polypeptide(L)'
;GKGSKASGKADAIREEADKKRLEKVVDAKTAQLEHVKKNAPKDLKTELDALVKHLEELRLCAQRCVDDGAGVVAVEAELVALRHVMEACKRDRKEPLLQDRHVKRGFVIIQRILTSCRGYLTPEAAREVTDVAAALGFSDLATAVEAIAEEGSGGG
;
A
#
# COMPACT_ATOMS: atom_id res chain seq x y z
N GLY A 1 42.94 24.93 -19.92
CA GLY A 1 41.85 23.95 -19.69
C GLY A 1 40.80 24.59 -18.82
N LYS A 2 39.58 24.75 -19.32
CA LYS A 2 38.44 25.34 -18.58
C LYS A 2 37.30 24.32 -18.53
N GLY A 3 36.72 24.17 -17.35
CA GLY A 3 35.32 23.76 -17.19
C GLY A 3 35.07 22.30 -16.85
N SER A 4 35.36 21.86 -15.61
CA SER A 4 34.76 20.62 -15.04
C SER A 4 34.85 20.60 -13.51
N LYS A 5 34.27 21.58 -12.79
CA LYS A 5 34.11 21.51 -11.31
C LYS A 5 32.85 22.18 -10.75
N ALA A 6 31.95 22.70 -11.60
CA ALA A 6 30.79 23.49 -11.14
C ALA A 6 29.47 22.70 -11.01
N SER A 7 29.33 21.49 -11.59
CA SER A 7 28.05 20.77 -11.60
C SER A 7 27.66 20.18 -10.24
N GLY A 8 28.61 19.57 -9.52
CA GLY A 8 28.29 18.79 -8.30
C GLY A 8 27.67 19.58 -7.13
N LYS A 9 27.93 20.90 -7.02
CA LYS A 9 27.28 21.72 -5.97
C LYS A 9 25.84 22.08 -6.33
N ALA A 10 25.54 22.32 -7.60
CA ALA A 10 24.19 22.64 -8.04
C ALA A 10 23.28 21.42 -7.98
N ASP A 11 23.81 20.24 -8.33
CA ASP A 11 23.09 18.98 -8.28
C ASP A 11 22.80 18.55 -6.83
N ALA A 12 23.76 18.69 -5.91
CA ALA A 12 23.54 18.42 -4.48
C ALA A 12 22.47 19.33 -3.84
N ILE A 13 22.40 20.60 -4.23
CA ILE A 13 21.35 21.52 -3.74
C ILE A 13 19.97 21.13 -4.26
N ARG A 14 19.88 20.66 -5.52
CA ARG A 14 18.62 20.18 -6.11
C ARG A 14 18.15 18.90 -5.42
N GLU A 15 19.05 17.93 -5.23
CA GLU A 15 18.74 16.67 -4.55
C GLU A 15 18.24 16.89 -3.13
N GLU A 16 18.89 17.76 -2.36
CA GLU A 16 18.45 18.12 -1.00
C GLU A 16 17.10 18.85 -0.99
N ALA A 17 16.83 19.70 -1.99
CA ALA A 17 15.54 20.38 -2.12
C ALA A 17 14.42 19.41 -2.50
N ASP A 18 14.68 18.46 -3.40
CA ASP A 18 13.73 17.41 -3.78
C ASP A 18 13.45 16.45 -2.63
N LYS A 19 14.47 16.08 -1.85
CA LYS A 19 14.31 15.29 -0.63
C LYS A 19 13.38 15.98 0.36
N LYS A 20 13.63 17.26 0.69
CA LYS A 20 12.75 18.05 1.58
C LYS A 20 11.34 18.21 1.05
N ARG A 21 11.20 18.33 -0.27
CA ARG A 21 9.88 18.39 -0.91
C ARG A 21 9.15 17.06 -0.73
N LEU A 22 9.82 15.94 -0.97
CA LEU A 22 9.26 14.61 -0.81
C LEU A 22 8.88 14.32 0.65
N GLU A 23 9.73 14.67 1.61
CA GLU A 23 9.44 14.53 3.05
C GLU A 23 8.12 15.24 3.42
N LYS A 24 7.95 16.49 2.99
CA LYS A 24 6.69 17.24 3.22
C LYS A 24 5.49 16.59 2.56
N VAL A 25 5.65 16.02 1.36
CA VAL A 25 4.57 15.30 0.68
C VAL A 25 4.20 14.04 1.47
N VAL A 26 5.20 13.26 1.89
CA VAL A 26 4.99 12.06 2.72
C VAL A 26 4.26 12.41 4.00
N ASP A 27 4.70 13.44 4.75
CA ASP A 27 4.03 13.87 5.97
C ASP A 27 2.56 14.26 5.74
N ALA A 28 2.31 15.03 4.68
CA ALA A 28 0.95 15.44 4.32
C ALA A 28 0.07 14.23 3.93
N LYS A 29 0.63 13.25 3.20
CA LYS A 29 -0.07 12.02 2.83
C LYS A 29 -0.32 11.10 4.02
N THR A 30 0.63 10.98 4.93
CA THR A 30 0.45 10.25 6.19
C THR A 30 -0.69 10.87 6.99
N ALA A 31 -0.73 12.20 7.12
CA ALA A 31 -1.83 12.87 7.80
C ALA A 31 -3.20 12.65 7.12
N GLN A 32 -3.23 12.61 5.78
CA GLN A 32 -4.44 12.27 5.02
C GLN A 32 -4.88 10.82 5.26
N LEU A 33 -3.95 9.86 5.25
CA LEU A 33 -4.25 8.47 5.54
C LEU A 33 -4.78 8.30 6.97
N GLU A 34 -4.17 8.95 7.96
CA GLU A 34 -4.68 8.96 9.34
C GLU A 34 -6.08 9.56 9.44
N HIS A 35 -6.37 10.61 8.68
CA HIS A 35 -7.72 11.16 8.59
C HIS A 35 -8.70 10.14 8.01
N VAL A 36 -8.34 9.43 6.93
CA VAL A 36 -9.18 8.37 6.35
C VAL A 36 -9.43 7.26 7.38
N LYS A 37 -8.38 6.74 8.04
CA LYS A 37 -8.47 5.70 9.07
C LYS A 37 -9.38 6.12 10.23
N LYS A 38 -9.26 7.36 10.70
CA LYS A 38 -10.07 7.89 11.82
C LYS A 38 -11.54 8.06 11.46
N ASN A 39 -11.85 8.36 10.21
CA ASN A 39 -13.21 8.56 9.73
C ASN A 39 -13.82 7.31 9.09
N ALA A 40 -13.18 6.14 9.27
CA ALA A 40 -13.74 4.87 8.87
C ALA A 40 -15.18 4.70 9.41
N PRO A 41 -16.13 4.21 8.59
CA PRO A 41 -17.49 3.96 9.03
C PRO A 41 -17.52 3.03 10.26
N LYS A 42 -18.35 3.34 11.27
CA LYS A 42 -18.41 2.55 12.52
C LYS A 42 -18.92 1.12 12.27
N ASP A 43 -19.81 1.01 11.31
CA ASP A 43 -20.47 -0.18 10.78
C ASP A 43 -19.60 -0.98 9.79
N LEU A 44 -18.38 -0.55 9.50
CA LEU A 44 -17.39 -1.30 8.69
C LEU A 44 -17.26 -2.78 9.12
N LYS A 45 -17.43 -3.04 10.41
CA LYS A 45 -17.34 -4.38 11.01
C LYS A 45 -18.61 -5.21 10.87
N THR A 46 -19.73 -4.64 10.47
CA THR A 46 -21.03 -5.32 10.42
C THR A 46 -21.74 -5.21 9.08
N GLU A 47 -21.44 -4.18 8.28
CA GLU A 47 -22.14 -3.87 7.05
C GLU A 47 -21.21 -3.93 5.83
N LEU A 48 -21.65 -4.64 4.78
CA LEU A 48 -20.87 -4.83 3.57
C LEU A 48 -20.69 -3.53 2.78
N ASP A 49 -21.74 -2.72 2.69
CA ASP A 49 -21.72 -1.49 1.89
C ASP A 49 -20.81 -0.43 2.52
N ALA A 50 -20.81 -0.35 3.86
CA ALA A 50 -19.87 0.49 4.61
C ALA A 50 -18.42 0.06 4.36
N LEU A 51 -18.15 -1.25 4.36
CA LEU A 51 -16.85 -1.80 3.98
C LEU A 51 -16.44 -1.41 2.57
N VAL A 52 -17.32 -1.63 1.58
CA VAL A 52 -16.99 -1.32 0.19
C VAL A 52 -16.68 0.17 0.00
N LYS A 53 -17.46 1.06 0.61
CA LYS A 53 -17.22 2.50 0.56
C LYS A 53 -15.86 2.86 1.16
N HIS A 54 -15.52 2.32 2.32
CA HIS A 54 -14.25 2.65 2.95
C HIS A 54 -13.03 2.06 2.21
N LEU A 55 -13.16 0.86 1.63
CA LEU A 55 -12.11 0.30 0.76
C LEU A 55 -11.87 1.17 -0.47
N GLU A 56 -12.91 1.80 -1.01
CA GLU A 56 -12.78 2.75 -2.12
C GLU A 56 -12.08 4.05 -1.69
N GLU A 57 -12.36 4.57 -0.50
CA GLU A 57 -11.63 5.73 0.05
C GLU A 57 -10.13 5.44 0.23
N LEU A 58 -9.80 4.27 0.78
CA LEU A 58 -8.42 3.81 0.93
C LEU A 58 -7.74 3.65 -0.44
N ARG A 59 -8.44 3.10 -1.43
CA ARG A 59 -7.94 2.98 -2.82
C ARG A 59 -7.60 4.34 -3.41
N LEU A 60 -8.50 5.31 -3.29
CA LEU A 60 -8.29 6.67 -3.78
C LEU A 60 -7.14 7.36 -3.03
N CYS A 61 -7.01 7.12 -1.73
CA CYS A 61 -5.89 7.59 -0.92
C CYS A 61 -4.56 7.02 -1.44
N ALA A 62 -4.49 5.69 -1.63
CA ALA A 62 -3.30 5.01 -2.12
C ALA A 62 -2.88 5.53 -3.50
N GLN A 63 -3.82 5.63 -4.46
CA GLN A 63 -3.52 6.14 -5.80
C GLN A 63 -2.93 7.56 -5.75
N ARG A 64 -3.53 8.46 -4.97
CA ARG A 64 -3.01 9.83 -4.80
C ARG A 64 -1.63 9.86 -4.14
N CYS A 65 -1.31 8.89 -3.30
CA CYS A 65 0.01 8.79 -2.70
C CYS A 65 1.05 8.35 -3.74
N VAL A 66 0.71 7.39 -4.61
CA VAL A 66 1.57 6.99 -5.74
C VAL A 66 1.80 8.16 -6.69
N ASP A 67 0.74 8.85 -7.10
CA ASP A 67 0.81 9.96 -8.05
C ASP A 67 1.70 11.12 -7.54
N ASP A 68 1.70 11.35 -6.23
CA ASP A 68 2.51 12.41 -5.59
C ASP A 68 3.91 11.92 -5.17
N GLY A 69 4.28 10.68 -5.47
CA GLY A 69 5.59 10.10 -5.16
C GLY A 69 5.76 9.58 -3.72
N ALA A 70 4.70 9.61 -2.90
CA ALA A 70 4.67 9.09 -1.53
C ALA A 70 4.24 7.62 -1.48
N GLY A 71 4.83 6.77 -2.32
CA GLY A 71 4.37 5.38 -2.48
C GLY A 71 4.48 4.51 -1.22
N VAL A 72 5.34 4.85 -0.26
CA VAL A 72 5.37 4.17 1.06
C VAL A 72 4.05 4.33 1.82
N VAL A 73 3.41 5.50 1.71
CA VAL A 73 2.08 5.75 2.30
C VAL A 73 0.98 5.03 1.51
N ALA A 74 1.18 4.87 0.19
CA ALA A 74 0.28 4.07 -0.63
C ALA A 74 0.24 2.60 -0.19
N VAL A 75 1.41 2.01 0.09
CA VAL A 75 1.52 0.65 0.64
C VAL A 75 0.76 0.54 1.96
N GLU A 76 0.95 1.49 2.88
CA GLU A 76 0.23 1.46 4.17
C GLU A 76 -1.29 1.51 3.98
N ALA A 77 -1.79 2.37 3.08
CA ALA A 77 -3.21 2.47 2.79
C ALA A 77 -3.80 1.15 2.26
N GLU A 78 -3.10 0.47 1.35
CA GLU A 78 -3.52 -0.84 0.84
C GLU A 78 -3.45 -1.94 1.91
N LEU A 79 -2.45 -1.91 2.80
CA LEU A 79 -2.37 -2.83 3.95
C LEU A 79 -3.54 -2.65 4.92
N VAL A 80 -3.95 -1.39 5.20
CA VAL A 80 -5.16 -1.12 5.99
C VAL A 80 -6.38 -1.76 5.32
N ALA A 81 -6.52 -1.61 4.00
CA ALA A 81 -7.60 -2.22 3.24
C ALA A 81 -7.57 -3.77 3.31
N LEU A 82 -6.39 -4.39 3.18
CA LEU A 82 -6.23 -5.84 3.34
C LEU A 82 -6.67 -6.31 4.73
N ARG A 83 -6.26 -5.62 5.79
CA ARG A 83 -6.68 -5.96 7.16
C ARG A 83 -8.20 -5.91 7.31
N HIS A 84 -8.86 -4.90 6.73
CA HIS A 84 -10.33 -4.83 6.73
C HIS A 84 -10.98 -5.99 5.99
N VAL A 85 -10.43 -6.37 4.83
CA VAL A 85 -10.91 -7.55 4.09
C VAL A 85 -10.73 -8.82 4.91
N MET A 86 -9.59 -9.00 5.58
CA MET A 86 -9.33 -10.16 6.42
C MET A 86 -10.29 -10.27 7.60
N GLU A 87 -10.60 -9.16 8.25
CA GLU A 87 -11.63 -9.15 9.30
C GLU A 87 -13.02 -9.50 8.75
N ALA A 88 -13.36 -9.02 7.55
CA ALA A 88 -14.61 -9.37 6.89
C ALA A 88 -14.69 -10.86 6.50
N CYS A 89 -13.59 -11.45 5.99
CA CYS A 89 -13.48 -12.89 5.73
C CYS A 89 -13.71 -13.72 7.00
N LYS A 90 -13.14 -13.31 8.14
CA LYS A 90 -13.33 -14.01 9.42
C LYS A 90 -14.78 -13.95 9.90
N ARG A 91 -15.41 -12.78 9.79
CA ARG A 91 -16.82 -12.55 10.16
C ARG A 91 -17.76 -13.41 9.33
N ASP A 92 -17.58 -13.38 8.01
CA ASP A 92 -18.52 -13.96 7.04
C ASP A 92 -18.12 -15.38 6.59
N ARG A 93 -17.23 -16.05 7.32
CA ARG A 93 -16.71 -17.41 6.99
C ARG A 93 -17.76 -18.51 6.83
N LYS A 94 -18.99 -18.28 7.32
CA LYS A 94 -20.11 -19.22 7.21
C LYS A 94 -21.07 -18.87 6.08
N GLU A 95 -20.83 -17.76 5.39
CA GLU A 95 -21.64 -17.21 4.30
C GLU A 95 -20.81 -17.28 3.00
N PRO A 96 -20.84 -18.40 2.26
CA PRO A 96 -19.89 -18.66 1.17
C PRO A 96 -19.86 -17.55 0.11
N LEU A 97 -21.03 -17.01 -0.24
CA LEU A 97 -21.14 -15.93 -1.23
C LEU A 97 -20.50 -14.62 -0.75
N LEU A 98 -20.55 -14.32 0.55
CA LEU A 98 -19.89 -13.14 1.11
C LEU A 98 -18.39 -13.36 1.23
N GLN A 99 -17.98 -14.54 1.68
CA GLN A 99 -16.57 -14.94 1.77
C GLN A 99 -15.88 -14.83 0.41
N ASP A 100 -16.47 -15.39 -0.66
CA ASP A 100 -15.92 -15.31 -2.02
C ASP A 100 -15.75 -13.86 -2.50
N ARG A 101 -16.69 -12.99 -2.14
CA ARG A 101 -16.60 -11.56 -2.49
C ARG A 101 -15.44 -10.89 -1.76
N HIS A 102 -15.22 -11.20 -0.48
CA HIS A 102 -14.10 -10.65 0.29
C HIS A 102 -12.76 -11.17 -0.22
N VAL A 103 -12.67 -12.46 -0.53
CA VAL A 103 -11.48 -13.08 -1.15
C VAL A 103 -11.12 -12.37 -2.45
N LYS A 104 -12.10 -12.11 -3.33
CA LYS A 104 -11.89 -11.34 -4.56
C LYS A 104 -11.41 -9.91 -4.30
N ARG A 105 -11.93 -9.23 -3.28
CA ARG A 105 -11.45 -7.88 -2.90
C ARG A 105 -10.01 -7.92 -2.43
N GLY A 106 -9.64 -8.91 -1.62
CA GLY A 106 -8.27 -9.13 -1.16
C GLY A 106 -7.33 -9.33 -2.35
N PHE A 107 -7.70 -10.19 -3.30
CA PHE A 107 -6.94 -10.38 -4.54
C PHE A 107 -6.67 -9.07 -5.28
N VAL A 108 -7.71 -8.26 -5.49
CA VAL A 108 -7.58 -6.99 -6.22
C VAL A 108 -6.67 -6.01 -5.48
N ILE A 109 -6.72 -5.96 -4.14
CA ILE A 109 -5.82 -5.13 -3.34
C ILE A 109 -4.36 -5.62 -3.48
N ILE A 110 -4.11 -6.93 -3.35
CA ILE A 110 -2.77 -7.49 -3.51
C ILE A 110 -2.23 -7.19 -4.92
N GLN A 111 -3.06 -7.35 -5.96
CA GLN A 111 -2.68 -7.00 -7.32
C GLN A 111 -2.25 -5.53 -7.44
N ARG A 112 -2.98 -4.59 -6.84
CA ARG A 112 -2.61 -3.16 -6.85
C ARG A 112 -1.30 -2.89 -6.12
N ILE A 113 -1.04 -3.56 -5.01
CA ILE A 113 0.25 -3.46 -4.32
C ILE A 113 1.37 -3.88 -5.28
N LEU A 114 1.19 -5.02 -5.96
CA LEU A 114 2.17 -5.58 -6.90
C LEU A 114 2.36 -4.78 -8.19
N THR A 115 1.36 -4.04 -8.65
CA THR A 115 1.45 -3.27 -9.91
C THR A 115 1.80 -1.81 -9.70
N SER A 116 1.24 -1.18 -8.66
CA SER A 116 1.28 0.27 -8.48
C SER A 116 2.17 0.69 -7.31
N CYS A 117 2.39 -0.21 -6.34
CA CYS A 117 3.18 0.09 -5.14
C CYS A 117 4.49 -0.70 -5.05
N ARG A 118 4.79 -1.60 -6.00
CA ARG A 118 5.92 -2.56 -5.92
C ARG A 118 7.25 -1.91 -5.55
N GLY A 119 7.59 -0.77 -6.17
CA GLY A 119 8.85 -0.07 -5.92
C GLY A 119 8.99 0.54 -4.51
N TYR A 120 7.92 0.53 -3.72
CA TYR A 120 7.84 1.09 -2.37
C TYR A 120 7.58 0.02 -1.30
N LEU A 121 7.43 -1.25 -1.71
CA LEU A 121 7.10 -2.34 -0.81
C LEU A 121 8.33 -2.70 0.02
N THR A 122 8.27 -2.49 1.34
CA THR A 122 9.34 -2.91 2.24
C THR A 122 9.24 -4.41 2.53
N PRO A 123 10.31 -5.08 2.98
CA PRO A 123 10.27 -6.50 3.34
C PRO A 123 9.20 -6.81 4.40
N GLU A 124 9.01 -5.94 5.39
CA GLU A 124 7.99 -6.10 6.44
C GLU A 124 6.58 -6.04 5.86
N ALA A 125 6.32 -5.04 5.01
CA ALA A 125 5.05 -4.91 4.32
C ALA A 125 4.80 -6.08 3.37
N ALA A 126 5.82 -6.54 2.65
CA ALA A 126 5.73 -7.69 1.76
C ALA A 126 5.34 -8.96 2.53
N ARG A 127 5.94 -9.21 3.70
CA ARG A 127 5.56 -10.34 4.57
C ARG A 127 4.09 -10.31 4.96
N GLU A 128 3.57 -9.14 5.35
CA GLU A 128 2.14 -9.00 5.67
C GLU A 128 1.27 -9.33 4.44
N VAL A 129 1.64 -8.85 3.24
CA VAL A 129 0.92 -9.17 2.00
C VAL A 129 1.01 -10.67 1.67
N THR A 130 2.17 -11.29 1.85
CA THR A 130 2.39 -12.74 1.67
C THR A 130 1.47 -13.55 2.60
N ASP A 131 1.45 -13.21 3.89
CA ASP A 131 0.62 -13.88 4.89
C ASP A 131 -0.87 -13.79 4.54
N VAL A 132 -1.31 -12.60 4.13
CA VAL A 132 -2.70 -12.39 3.70
C VAL A 132 -3.02 -13.15 2.42
N ALA A 133 -2.12 -13.14 1.43
CA ALA A 133 -2.30 -13.88 0.17
C ALA A 133 -2.45 -15.39 0.44
N ALA A 134 -1.58 -15.95 1.28
CA ALA A 134 -1.66 -17.35 1.71
C ALA A 134 -2.96 -17.66 2.45
N ALA A 135 -3.37 -16.79 3.39
CA ALA A 135 -4.61 -16.96 4.14
C ALA A 135 -5.88 -16.89 3.27
N LEU A 136 -5.83 -16.15 2.16
CA LEU A 136 -6.90 -16.08 1.16
C LEU A 136 -6.87 -17.24 0.14
N GLY A 137 -5.88 -18.13 0.24
CA GLY A 137 -5.72 -19.28 -0.66
C GLY A 137 -4.97 -18.96 -1.96
N PHE A 138 -4.27 -17.83 -2.04
CA PHE A 138 -3.49 -17.40 -3.20
C PHE A 138 -2.00 -17.74 -3.03
N SER A 139 -1.67 -19.02 -2.91
CA SER A 139 -0.29 -19.48 -2.65
C SER A 139 0.72 -18.99 -3.69
N ASP A 140 0.38 -19.03 -4.98
CA ASP A 140 1.26 -18.54 -6.05
C ASP A 140 1.54 -17.03 -5.91
N LEU A 141 0.53 -16.28 -5.45
CA LEU A 141 0.63 -14.84 -5.22
C LEU A 141 1.48 -14.55 -3.99
N ALA A 142 1.37 -15.37 -2.95
CA ALA A 142 2.22 -15.29 -1.76
C ALA A 142 3.71 -15.50 -2.13
N THR A 143 4.01 -16.52 -2.94
CA THR A 143 5.38 -16.76 -3.44
C THR A 143 5.88 -15.60 -4.31
N ALA A 144 5.03 -15.01 -5.15
CA ALA A 144 5.42 -13.87 -5.97
C ALA A 144 5.75 -12.62 -5.13
N VAL A 145 4.99 -12.37 -4.05
CA VAL A 145 5.26 -11.26 -3.12
C VAL A 145 6.56 -11.49 -2.35
N GLU A 146 6.81 -12.73 -1.91
CA GLU A 146 8.04 -13.11 -1.21
C GLU A 146 9.29 -12.89 -2.09
N ALA A 147 9.24 -13.31 -3.35
CA ALA A 147 10.33 -13.06 -4.31
C ALA A 147 10.64 -11.56 -4.48
N ILE A 148 9.61 -10.71 -4.50
CA ILE A 148 9.77 -9.25 -4.57
C ILE A 148 10.44 -8.69 -3.31
N ALA A 149 10.12 -9.24 -2.14
CA ALA A 149 10.75 -8.84 -0.88
C ALA A 149 12.25 -9.18 -0.86
N GLU A 150 12.62 -10.32 -1.44
CA GLU A 150 14.00 -10.77 -1.57
C GLU A 150 14.79 -9.91 -2.56
N GLU A 151 14.20 -9.54 -3.70
CA GLU A 151 14.80 -8.61 -4.67
C GLU A 151 15.15 -7.25 -4.03
N GLY A 152 14.27 -6.72 -3.17
CA GLY A 152 14.49 -5.44 -2.47
C GLY A 152 15.57 -5.50 -1.37
N SER A 153 15.92 -6.68 -0.87
CA SER A 153 16.89 -6.87 0.21
C SER A 153 18.34 -7.08 -0.31
N GLY A 154 18.52 -7.28 -1.62
CA GLY A 154 19.81 -7.56 -2.26
C GLY A 154 20.47 -6.37 -2.98
N GLY A 155 19.89 -5.16 -2.90
CA GLY A 155 20.35 -4.00 -3.66
C GLY A 155 20.47 -2.74 -2.80
N GLY A 156 21.64 -2.55 -2.20
CA GLY A 156 22.09 -1.34 -1.51
C GLY A 156 23.56 -1.42 -1.16
#